data_AF-A0A3B0TK04-F1
#
_entry.id   AF-A0A3B0TK04-F1
#
_cell.length_a   1.000
_cell.length_b   1.000
_cell.length_c   1.000
_cell.angle_alpha   90.00
_cell.angle_beta   90.00
_cell.angle_gamma   90.00
#
_symmetry.space_group_name_H-M   'P 1'
#
loop_
_entity.id
_entity.type
_entity.pdbx_description
1 polymer ?
#
loop_
_entity_poly.entity_id
_entity_poly.type
_entity_poly.pdbx_seq_one_letter_code
_entity_poly.pdbx_strand_id
1 'polypeptide(L)'
;MAKKIYDWENGATLEEHTKKKHSILQEYFRQYLITRCQLPQQEKFRLAIVDGFSGAGLYKCGSYGSPLIFVDVLTKTANEINFRRANQGMRPIQIECLLIVNDENKSTIEQLRKNIAPLLIAAKNENQNIFIEVEYLNGEFETLYPQIKQRLLSAKCGNVLFNLDQCGYSKVHSNTIRDIVSSWRSAEVLLTFMIESMLAYLSPNKNASRVPLELEMRQKIDSLLTNSDELLGKPEWLGEAEKIAYFHLKGCATYVSPFSINNPAGWRYWFMHFANSYRARQVYNDVLHSDDASQAHFGRPGLNMLSYDPQNDGQLYLFNADTRQLAKEALYDDIPRF
;
A
#
# COMPACT_ATOMS: atom_id res chain seq x y z
N MET A 1 10.71 -21.47 -2.32
CA MET A 1 11.79 -20.73 -1.64
C MET A 1 11.30 -20.23 -0.27
N ALA A 2 12.23 -20.00 0.66
CA ALA A 2 11.95 -19.84 2.09
C ALA A 2 11.16 -18.56 2.42
N LYS A 3 10.17 -18.70 3.32
CA LYS A 3 9.43 -17.60 3.97
C LYS A 3 10.48 -16.65 4.59
N LYS A 4 10.69 -15.45 4.03
CA LYS A 4 11.56 -14.42 4.65
C LYS A 4 10.86 -13.93 5.91
N ILE A 5 11.16 -14.54 7.05
CA ILE A 5 10.66 -14.10 8.34
C ILE A 5 11.72 -13.14 8.89
N TYR A 6 11.35 -11.88 9.12
CA TYR A 6 12.22 -10.97 9.85
C TYR A 6 12.48 -11.53 11.24
N ASP A 7 13.75 -11.71 11.58
CA ASP A 7 14.16 -12.08 12.93
C ASP A 7 14.12 -10.84 13.83
N TRP A 8 12.93 -10.55 14.34
CA TRP A 8 12.72 -9.42 15.25
C TRP A 8 13.37 -9.65 16.61
N GLU A 9 13.49 -10.91 17.06
CA GLU A 9 14.06 -11.27 18.35
C GLU A 9 15.55 -10.91 18.42
N ASN A 10 16.31 -11.18 17.35
CA ASN A 10 17.75 -10.84 17.27
C ASN A 10 18.03 -9.47 16.63
N GLY A 11 16.97 -8.70 16.33
CA GLY A 11 17.05 -7.38 15.71
C GLY A 11 17.05 -7.46 14.19
N ALA A 12 15.88 -7.19 13.61
CA ALA A 12 15.67 -7.25 12.16
C ALA A 12 16.56 -6.22 11.43
N THR A 13 17.22 -6.67 10.37
CA THR A 13 18.00 -5.80 9.48
C THR A 13 17.07 -5.16 8.45
N LEU A 14 17.22 -3.84 8.27
CA LEU A 14 16.45 -3.12 7.26
C LEU A 14 17.11 -3.31 5.89
N GLU A 15 16.44 -4.03 5.00
CA GLU A 15 16.87 -4.16 3.61
C GLU A 15 16.50 -2.89 2.81
N GLU A 16 17.31 -2.51 1.81
CA GLU A 16 17.11 -1.28 1.02
C GLU A 16 15.73 -1.20 0.34
N HIS A 17 15.18 -2.34 -0.11
CA HIS A 17 13.83 -2.38 -0.68
C HIS A 17 12.74 -2.04 0.35
N THR A 18 12.90 -2.48 1.60
CA THR A 18 11.95 -2.21 2.68
C THR A 18 12.06 -0.76 3.11
N LYS A 19 13.27 -0.18 3.06
CA LYS A 19 13.46 1.26 3.25
C LYS A 19 12.71 2.08 2.21
N LYS A 20 12.77 1.68 0.93
CA LYS A 20 11.99 2.33 -0.15
C LYS A 20 10.49 2.24 0.08
N LYS A 21 9.99 1.03 0.41
CA LYS A 21 8.59 0.80 0.80
C LYS A 21 8.14 1.74 1.91
N HIS A 22 8.94 1.85 2.97
CA HIS A 22 8.64 2.72 4.10
C HIS A 22 8.64 4.20 3.72
N SER A 23 9.54 4.63 2.83
CA SER A 23 9.52 6.01 2.30
C SER A 23 8.21 6.32 1.56
N ILE A 24 7.73 5.41 0.73
CA ILE A 24 6.44 5.57 0.01
C ILE A 24 5.29 5.60 1.01
N LEU A 25 5.28 4.70 2.00
CA LEU A 25 4.24 4.68 3.03
C LEU A 25 4.21 5.98 3.85
N GLN A 26 5.39 6.50 4.22
CA GLN A 26 5.54 7.76 4.95
C GLN A 26 4.95 8.92 4.17
N GLU A 27 5.38 9.11 2.93
CA GLU A 27 4.91 10.24 2.12
C GLU A 27 3.44 10.10 1.75
N TYR A 28 2.99 8.88 1.41
CA TYR A 28 1.59 8.60 1.15
C TYR A 28 0.71 8.97 2.34
N PHE A 29 1.04 8.48 3.52
CA PHE A 29 0.22 8.71 4.70
C PHE A 29 0.23 10.20 5.12
N ARG A 30 1.35 10.90 4.94
CA ARG A 30 1.42 12.35 5.12
C ARG A 30 0.47 13.07 4.15
N GLN A 31 0.53 12.77 2.86
CA GLN A 31 -0.33 13.41 1.85
C GLN A 31 -1.81 13.04 2.03
N TYR A 32 -2.09 11.81 2.48
CA TYR A 32 -3.42 11.40 2.90
C TYR A 32 -3.96 12.33 4.00
N LEU A 33 -3.23 12.50 5.10
CA LEU A 33 -3.66 13.37 6.20
C LEU A 33 -3.85 14.82 5.75
N ILE A 34 -2.89 15.37 5.00
CA ILE A 34 -2.98 16.73 4.46
C ILE A 34 -4.23 16.88 3.61
N THR A 35 -4.49 15.93 2.70
CA THR A 35 -5.64 15.97 1.78
C THR A 35 -6.98 15.84 2.52
N ARG A 36 -7.05 15.03 3.57
CA ARG A 36 -8.28 14.80 4.35
C ARG A 36 -8.59 15.89 5.37
N CYS A 37 -7.63 16.75 5.69
CA CYS A 37 -7.76 17.79 6.70
C CYS A 37 -7.73 19.22 6.12
N GLN A 38 -8.00 19.38 4.83
CA GLN A 38 -7.95 20.70 4.14
C GLN A 38 -9.16 21.59 4.44
N LEU A 39 -10.30 21.02 4.82
CA LEU A 39 -11.54 21.78 4.97
C LEU A 39 -11.45 22.73 6.18
N PRO A 40 -11.65 24.05 6.00
CA PRO A 40 -11.55 25.03 7.09
C PRO A 40 -12.53 24.74 8.24
N GLN A 41 -13.76 24.34 7.93
CA GLN A 41 -14.81 24.04 8.89
C GLN A 41 -14.64 22.70 9.64
N GLN A 42 -13.69 21.85 9.20
CA GLN A 42 -13.46 20.56 9.83
C GLN A 42 -12.54 20.73 11.04
N GLU A 43 -13.13 20.71 12.23
CA GLU A 43 -12.40 20.79 13.50
C GLU A 43 -12.05 19.39 14.06
N LYS A 44 -12.58 18.33 13.46
CA LYS A 44 -12.34 16.94 13.90
C LYS A 44 -12.16 15.99 12.73
N PHE A 45 -11.14 15.16 12.79
CA PHE A 45 -10.89 14.07 11.85
C PHE A 45 -10.76 12.75 12.61
N ARG A 46 -11.54 11.75 12.21
CA ARG A 46 -11.47 10.39 12.76
C ARG A 46 -10.96 9.46 11.68
N LEU A 47 -9.94 8.67 11.99
CA LEU A 47 -9.43 7.65 11.08
C LEU A 47 -9.13 6.36 11.83
N ALA A 48 -9.21 5.24 11.13
CA ALA A 48 -8.73 3.97 11.64
C ALA A 48 -7.68 3.40 10.68
N ILE A 49 -6.60 2.87 11.24
CA ILE A 49 -5.53 2.22 10.50
C ILE A 49 -5.46 0.78 10.96
N VAL A 50 -5.36 -0.14 10.01
CA VAL A 50 -5.07 -1.54 10.29
C VAL A 50 -3.74 -1.87 9.63
N ASP A 51 -2.76 -2.24 10.45
CA ASP A 51 -1.50 -2.80 9.97
C ASP A 51 -1.53 -4.31 10.15
N GLY A 52 -1.84 -5.03 9.07
CA GLY A 52 -2.15 -6.46 9.10
C GLY A 52 -0.94 -7.36 9.35
N PHE A 53 0.27 -6.84 9.09
CA PHE A 53 1.56 -7.55 9.17
C PHE A 53 2.64 -6.63 9.76
N SER A 54 2.35 -6.09 10.94
CA SER A 54 3.08 -4.98 11.55
C SER A 54 4.55 -5.24 11.92
N GLY A 55 4.94 -6.49 12.17
CA GLY A 55 6.26 -6.81 12.72
C GLY A 55 6.49 -6.14 14.09
N ALA A 56 7.74 -6.11 14.57
CA ALA A 56 8.08 -5.44 15.83
C ALA A 56 8.27 -3.92 15.70
N GLY A 57 8.16 -3.39 14.48
CA GLY A 57 8.09 -1.95 14.20
C GLY A 57 9.37 -1.13 14.35
N LEU A 58 10.47 -1.69 14.87
CA LEU A 58 11.74 -0.98 15.03
C LEU A 58 12.91 -1.86 14.59
N TYR A 59 13.63 -1.41 13.56
CA TYR A 59 14.79 -2.13 13.01
C TYR A 59 16.04 -1.91 13.86
N LYS A 60 17.03 -2.80 13.72
CA LYS A 60 18.31 -2.72 14.43
C LYS A 60 19.05 -1.40 14.22
N CYS A 61 18.91 -0.78 13.04
CA CYS A 61 19.49 0.52 12.72
C CYS A 61 18.71 1.72 13.29
N GLY A 62 17.68 1.50 14.12
CA GLY A 62 16.83 2.55 14.68
C GLY A 62 15.76 3.09 13.74
N SER A 63 15.71 2.62 12.49
CA SER A 63 14.67 2.99 11.54
C SER A 63 13.31 2.39 11.93
N TYR A 64 12.24 3.12 11.65
CA TYR A 64 10.88 2.69 11.94
C TYR A 64 10.33 1.74 10.86
N GLY A 65 9.55 0.76 11.30
CA GLY A 65 8.61 -0.01 10.48
C GLY A 65 7.22 0.63 10.44
N SER A 66 6.32 0.05 9.66
CA SER A 66 4.97 0.59 9.40
C SER A 66 4.19 1.04 10.65
N PRO A 67 4.12 0.30 11.78
CA PRO A 67 3.31 0.76 12.91
C PRO A 67 3.90 2.02 13.58
N LEU A 68 5.23 2.13 13.70
CA LEU A 68 5.89 3.33 14.24
C LEU A 68 5.85 4.48 13.23
N ILE A 69 5.97 4.20 11.93
CA ILE A 69 5.79 5.18 10.86
C ILE A 69 4.42 5.85 10.97
N PHE A 70 3.34 5.09 11.16
CA PHE A 70 2.00 5.67 11.28
C PHE A 70 1.91 6.65 12.45
N VAL A 71 2.43 6.30 13.63
CA VAL A 71 2.39 7.19 14.81
C VAL A 71 3.26 8.44 14.57
N ASP A 72 4.47 8.27 14.05
CA ASP A 72 5.42 9.37 13.82
C ASP A 72 4.88 10.37 12.78
N VAL A 73 4.44 9.86 11.63
CA VAL A 73 3.89 10.68 10.53
C VAL A 73 2.59 11.33 10.94
N LEU A 74 1.70 10.63 11.66
CA LEU A 74 0.47 11.23 12.19
C LEU A 74 0.78 12.43 13.08
N THR A 75 1.74 12.26 14.00
CA THR A 75 2.13 13.29 14.98
C THR A 75 2.70 14.52 14.29
N LYS A 76 3.71 14.32 13.43
CA LYS A 76 4.38 15.40 12.69
C LYS A 76 3.42 16.11 11.75
N THR A 77 2.60 15.37 11.01
CA THR A 77 1.70 15.95 10.01
C THR A 77 0.55 16.70 10.66
N ALA A 78 0.02 16.24 11.80
CA ALA A 78 -1.00 16.99 12.52
C ALA A 78 -0.47 18.32 13.07
N ASN A 79 0.78 18.35 13.55
CA ASN A 79 1.47 19.59 13.93
C ASN A 79 1.60 20.53 12.73
N GLU A 80 2.04 20.01 11.58
CA GLU A 80 2.15 20.76 10.32
C GLU A 80 0.80 21.36 9.90
N ILE A 81 -0.27 20.55 9.92
CA ILE A 81 -1.63 20.99 9.57
C ILE A 81 -2.09 22.10 10.52
N ASN A 82 -1.95 21.92 11.84
CA ASN A 82 -2.41 22.90 12.82
C ASN A 82 -1.59 24.20 12.80
N PHE A 83 -0.29 24.12 12.54
CA PHE A 83 0.53 25.30 12.32
C PHE A 83 0.06 26.11 11.10
N ARG A 84 -0.22 25.43 9.97
CA ARG A 84 -0.77 26.09 8.78
C ARG A 84 -2.14 26.71 9.04
N ARG A 85 -3.02 25.99 9.75
CA ARG A 85 -4.36 26.48 10.12
C ARG A 85 -4.28 27.73 10.99
N ALA A 86 -3.39 27.74 11.98
CA ALA A 86 -3.16 28.92 12.84
C ALA A 86 -2.72 30.15 12.02
N ASN A 87 -1.79 29.98 11.08
CA ASN A 87 -1.34 31.07 10.19
C ASN A 87 -2.46 31.60 9.28
N GLN A 88 -3.51 30.81 9.04
CA GLN A 88 -4.68 31.19 8.24
C GLN A 88 -5.86 31.65 9.10
N GLY A 89 -5.68 31.81 10.42
CA GLY A 89 -6.76 32.20 11.34
C GLY A 89 -7.83 31.13 11.55
N MET A 90 -7.54 29.87 11.21
CA MET A 90 -8.44 28.73 11.39
C MET A 90 -8.24 28.08 12.76
N ARG A 91 -9.30 27.51 13.32
CA ARG A 91 -9.23 26.69 14.54
C ARG A 91 -8.41 25.42 14.30
N PRO A 92 -7.69 24.90 15.30
CA PRO A 92 -6.97 23.65 15.17
C PRO A 92 -7.93 22.48 14.89
N ILE A 93 -7.44 21.48 14.18
CA ILE A 93 -8.12 20.22 13.97
C ILE A 93 -7.66 19.19 15.00
N GLN A 94 -8.63 18.50 15.61
CA GLN A 94 -8.42 17.33 16.44
C GLN A 94 -8.40 16.07 15.58
N ILE A 95 -7.37 15.22 15.72
CA ILE A 95 -7.27 13.94 15.03
C ILE A 95 -7.38 12.79 16.03
N GLU A 96 -8.39 11.94 15.84
CA GLU A 96 -8.58 10.69 16.59
C GLU A 96 -8.25 9.51 15.68
N CYS A 97 -7.28 8.70 16.08
CA CYS A 97 -6.78 7.55 15.34
C CYS A 97 -6.94 6.27 16.16
N LEU A 98 -7.69 5.31 15.62
CA LEU A 98 -7.64 3.91 16.08
C LEU A 98 -6.61 3.15 15.23
N LEU A 99 -5.50 2.74 15.83
CA LEU A 99 -4.45 1.95 15.18
C LEU A 99 -4.55 0.50 15.65
N ILE A 100 -4.97 -0.40 14.77
CA ILE A 100 -5.00 -1.85 15.01
C ILE A 100 -3.75 -2.45 14.38
N VAL A 101 -2.90 -3.07 15.18
CA VAL A 101 -1.68 -3.74 14.71
C VAL A 101 -1.81 -5.24 14.91
N ASN A 102 -1.41 -6.01 13.90
CA ASN A 102 -1.45 -7.47 13.92
C ASN A 102 -0.12 -8.07 13.46
N ASP A 103 0.24 -9.21 14.05
CA ASP A 103 1.28 -10.10 13.55
C ASP A 103 0.93 -11.53 13.94
N GLU A 104 1.36 -12.50 13.14
CA GLU A 104 1.16 -13.94 13.40
C GLU A 104 1.98 -14.39 14.62
N ASN A 105 3.16 -13.78 14.86
CA ASN A 105 4.03 -14.12 15.97
C ASN A 105 3.74 -13.27 17.22
N LYS A 106 3.44 -13.95 18.33
CA LYS A 106 3.16 -13.32 19.62
C LYS A 106 4.35 -12.54 20.19
N SER A 107 5.58 -13.09 20.10
CA SER A 107 6.78 -12.41 20.63
C SER A 107 7.05 -11.10 19.89
N THR A 108 6.75 -11.07 18.59
CA THR A 108 6.85 -9.89 17.73
C THR A 108 5.89 -8.79 18.17
N ILE A 109 4.63 -9.12 18.52
CA ILE A 109 3.66 -8.15 19.05
C ILE A 109 4.04 -7.63 20.43
N GLU A 110 4.55 -8.50 21.30
CA GLU A 110 5.04 -8.08 22.62
C GLU A 110 6.23 -7.12 22.50
N GLN A 111 7.12 -7.34 21.54
CA GLN A 111 8.21 -6.44 21.22
C GLN A 111 7.71 -5.13 20.60
N LEU A 112 6.75 -5.18 19.67
CA LEU A 112 6.12 -4.00 19.09
C LEU A 112 5.54 -3.09 20.17
N ARG A 113 4.83 -3.66 21.15
CA ARG A 113 4.25 -2.90 22.28
C ARG A 113 5.32 -2.12 23.04
N LYS A 114 6.50 -2.70 23.26
CA LYS A 114 7.63 -2.01 23.93
C LYS A 114 8.21 -0.91 23.04
N ASN A 115 8.38 -1.19 21.74
CA ASN A 115 9.01 -0.28 20.79
C ASN A 115 8.15 0.95 20.47
N ILE A 116 6.82 0.79 20.38
CA ILE A 116 5.91 1.88 20.03
C ILE A 116 5.54 2.76 21.24
N ALA A 117 5.64 2.24 22.46
CA ALA A 117 5.21 2.95 23.67
C ALA A 117 5.89 4.32 23.88
N PRO A 118 7.23 4.49 23.73
CA PRO A 118 7.87 5.80 23.86
C PRO A 118 7.31 6.82 22.86
N LEU A 119 7.02 6.39 21.63
CA LEU A 119 6.50 7.25 20.58
C LEU A 119 5.06 7.68 20.86
N LEU A 120 4.22 6.80 21.42
CA LEU A 120 2.86 7.15 21.87
C LEU A 120 2.87 8.14 23.03
N ILE A 121 3.80 7.98 23.98
CA ILE A 121 3.97 8.90 25.11
C ILE A 121 4.40 10.28 24.60
N ALA A 122 5.38 10.33 23.70
CA ALA A 122 5.84 11.56 23.07
C ALA A 122 4.70 12.26 22.31
N ALA A 123 3.98 11.55 21.45
CA ALA A 123 2.85 12.09 20.69
C ALA A 123 1.78 12.73 21.59
N LYS A 124 1.43 12.06 22.70
CA LYS A 124 0.45 12.56 23.67
C LYS A 124 0.93 13.83 24.40
N ASN A 125 2.22 13.92 24.69
CA ASN A 125 2.80 15.06 25.40
C ASN A 125 3.02 16.27 24.48
N GLU A 126 3.39 16.03 23.23
CA GLU A 126 3.73 17.06 22.25
C GLU A 126 2.51 17.69 21.58
N ASN A 127 1.41 16.93 21.39
CA ASN A 127 0.24 17.43 20.68
C ASN A 127 -1.08 17.04 21.35
N GLN A 128 -1.71 18.00 22.02
CA GLN A 128 -3.01 17.84 22.69
C GLN A 128 -4.19 17.61 21.71
N ASN A 129 -4.00 17.88 20.42
CA ASN A 129 -5.02 17.67 19.40
C ASN A 129 -4.98 16.27 18.78
N ILE A 130 -4.07 15.38 19.23
CA ILE A 130 -3.94 14.02 18.71
C ILE A 130 -4.33 13.01 19.78
N PHE A 131 -5.17 12.06 19.39
CA PHE A 131 -5.61 10.96 20.23
C PHE A 131 -5.38 9.65 19.48
N ILE A 132 -4.40 8.85 19.93
CA ILE A 132 -4.09 7.55 19.33
C ILE A 132 -4.47 6.46 20.31
N GLU A 133 -5.43 5.63 19.92
CA GLU A 133 -5.74 4.37 20.56
C GLU A 133 -5.06 3.25 19.78
N VAL A 134 -4.29 2.38 20.46
CA VAL A 134 -3.62 1.24 19.82
C VAL A 134 -4.17 -0.07 20.33
N GLU A 135 -4.61 -0.92 19.42
CA GLU A 135 -5.04 -2.29 19.70
C GLU A 135 -4.07 -3.30 19.10
N TYR A 136 -3.69 -4.29 19.90
CA TYR A 136 -2.72 -5.31 19.52
C TYR A 136 -3.45 -6.63 19.33
N LEU A 137 -3.37 -7.18 18.13
CA LEU A 137 -3.88 -8.50 17.79
C LEU A 137 -2.72 -9.44 17.48
N ASN A 138 -2.96 -10.73 17.66
CA ASN A 138 -2.00 -11.76 17.31
C ASN A 138 -2.72 -12.92 16.62
N GLY A 139 -2.30 -13.22 15.40
CA GLY A 139 -2.85 -14.31 14.59
C GLY A 139 -2.77 -14.05 13.10
N GLU A 140 -3.26 -15.01 12.33
CA GLU A 140 -3.40 -14.86 10.89
C GLU A 140 -4.45 -13.78 10.56
N PHE A 141 -4.08 -12.86 9.67
CA PHE A 141 -4.92 -11.71 9.32
C PHE A 141 -6.32 -12.11 8.82
N GLU A 142 -6.42 -13.11 7.93
CA GLU A 142 -7.70 -13.58 7.39
C GLU A 142 -8.62 -14.15 8.47
N THR A 143 -8.05 -14.84 9.46
CA THR A 143 -8.81 -15.39 10.59
C THR A 143 -9.31 -14.26 11.51
N LEU A 144 -8.52 -13.21 11.69
CA LEU A 144 -8.86 -12.07 12.56
C LEU A 144 -9.70 -11.00 11.86
N TYR A 145 -9.74 -10.99 10.53
CA TYR A 145 -10.42 -9.95 9.75
C TYR A 145 -11.88 -9.74 10.16
N PRO A 146 -12.72 -10.78 10.39
CA PRO A 146 -14.09 -10.58 10.86
C PRO A 146 -14.16 -9.80 12.18
N GLN A 147 -13.25 -10.08 13.12
CA GLN A 147 -13.17 -9.35 14.39
C GLN A 147 -12.73 -7.90 14.17
N ILE A 148 -11.70 -7.68 13.36
CA ILE A 148 -11.20 -6.35 13.00
C ILE A 148 -12.34 -5.53 12.37
N LYS A 149 -13.07 -6.11 11.42
CA LYS A 149 -14.22 -5.48 10.76
C LYS A 149 -15.28 -5.06 11.77
N GLN A 150 -15.69 -5.94 12.69
CA GLN A 150 -16.67 -5.60 13.72
C GLN A 150 -16.18 -4.45 14.63
N ARG A 151 -14.91 -4.45 15.00
CA ARG A 151 -14.31 -3.38 15.81
C ARG A 151 -14.27 -2.03 15.10
N LEU A 152 -13.95 -2.04 13.81
CA LEU A 152 -13.94 -0.82 12.98
C LEU A 152 -15.36 -0.27 12.76
N LEU A 153 -16.35 -1.14 12.56
CA LEU A 153 -17.76 -0.75 12.47
C LEU A 153 -18.26 -0.14 13.78
N SER A 154 -17.87 -0.71 14.93
CA SER A 154 -18.24 -0.18 16.24
C SER A 154 -17.54 1.15 16.58
N ALA A 155 -16.34 1.39 16.04
CA ALA A 155 -15.62 2.66 16.16
C ALA A 155 -16.34 3.84 15.48
N LYS A 156 -17.34 3.57 14.63
CA LYS A 156 -18.07 4.58 13.83
C LYS A 156 -17.13 5.50 13.04
N CYS A 157 -16.02 4.93 12.55
CA CYS A 157 -15.05 5.65 11.75
C CYS A 157 -15.31 5.40 10.26
N GLY A 158 -15.53 6.48 9.49
CA GLY A 158 -15.78 6.39 8.05
C GLY A 158 -14.52 6.33 7.20
N ASN A 159 -13.36 6.67 7.77
CA ASN A 159 -12.06 6.73 7.10
C ASN A 159 -11.21 5.57 7.60
N VAL A 160 -10.94 4.61 6.73
CA VAL A 160 -10.21 3.39 7.12
C VAL A 160 -9.09 3.12 6.13
N LEU A 161 -7.87 2.94 6.64
CA LEU A 161 -6.69 2.62 5.85
C LEU A 161 -6.14 1.26 6.29
N PHE A 162 -6.05 0.31 5.38
CA PHE A 162 -5.41 -0.98 5.62
C PHE A 162 -4.02 -0.99 4.97
N ASN A 163 -2.98 -1.24 5.77
CA ASN A 163 -1.64 -1.59 5.30
C ASN A 163 -1.47 -3.12 5.40
N LEU A 164 -1.44 -3.76 4.24
CA LEU A 164 -1.33 -5.21 4.08
C LEU A 164 0.01 -5.53 3.40
N ASP A 165 1.08 -5.42 4.17
CA ASP A 165 2.45 -5.70 3.73
C ASP A 165 2.81 -7.17 3.94
N GLN A 166 2.28 -8.03 3.07
CA GLN A 166 2.44 -9.46 3.21
C GLN A 166 3.84 -9.92 2.77
N CYS A 167 4.56 -10.57 3.68
CA CYS A 167 5.80 -11.26 3.35
C CYS A 167 5.53 -12.72 2.94
N GLY A 168 5.98 -13.11 1.74
CA GLY A 168 5.77 -14.44 1.17
C GLY A 168 4.43 -14.61 0.44
N TYR A 169 3.98 -15.86 0.28
CA TYR A 169 2.74 -16.23 -0.43
C TYR A 169 1.52 -15.42 0.05
N SER A 170 0.55 -15.17 -0.85
CA SER A 170 -0.61 -14.31 -0.56
C SER A 170 -1.35 -14.79 0.69
N LYS A 171 -1.24 -14.01 1.77
CA LYS A 171 -1.93 -14.21 3.04
C LYS A 171 -3.27 -13.47 3.11
N VAL A 172 -3.59 -12.67 2.09
CA VAL A 172 -4.85 -11.91 1.99
C VAL A 172 -5.61 -12.34 0.74
N HIS A 173 -6.91 -12.56 0.86
CA HIS A 173 -7.80 -12.92 -0.24
C HIS A 173 -8.38 -11.68 -0.96
N SER A 174 -8.58 -11.77 -2.27
CA SER A 174 -9.24 -10.70 -3.04
C SER A 174 -10.67 -10.38 -2.55
N ASN A 175 -11.37 -11.38 -2.00
CA ASN A 175 -12.68 -11.17 -1.35
C ASN A 175 -12.57 -10.29 -0.11
N THR A 176 -11.51 -10.43 0.68
CA THR A 176 -11.26 -9.61 1.87
C THR A 176 -11.00 -8.16 1.46
N ILE A 177 -10.23 -7.93 0.40
CA ILE A 177 -10.01 -6.58 -0.15
C ILE A 177 -11.33 -5.96 -0.64
N ARG A 178 -12.13 -6.71 -1.41
CA ARG A 178 -13.47 -6.28 -1.85
C ARG A 178 -14.37 -5.91 -0.67
N ASP A 179 -14.38 -6.76 0.34
CA ASP A 179 -15.20 -6.55 1.54
C ASP A 179 -14.73 -5.30 2.31
N ILE A 180 -13.42 -5.09 2.45
CA ILE A 180 -12.87 -3.87 3.07
C ILE A 180 -13.35 -2.63 2.30
N VAL A 181 -13.11 -2.59 0.99
CA VAL A 181 -13.36 -1.41 0.17
C VAL A 181 -14.86 -1.09 0.08
N SER A 182 -15.73 -2.09 0.18
CA SER A 182 -17.19 -1.91 0.16
C SER A 182 -17.80 -1.61 1.54
N SER A 183 -17.11 -1.94 2.64
CA SER A 183 -17.66 -1.80 4.00
C SER A 183 -17.62 -0.38 4.55
N TRP A 184 -16.69 0.47 4.09
CA TRP A 184 -16.58 1.85 4.56
C TRP A 184 -16.61 2.85 3.40
N ARG A 185 -17.27 4.00 3.65
CA ARG A 185 -17.39 5.10 2.68
C ARG A 185 -16.03 5.55 2.13
N SER A 186 -15.01 5.53 2.99
CA SER A 186 -13.65 5.93 2.63
C SER A 186 -12.63 4.90 3.11
N ALA A 187 -12.79 3.68 2.60
CA ALA A 187 -11.79 2.63 2.73
C ALA A 187 -10.69 2.77 1.66
N GLU A 188 -9.46 2.55 2.10
CA GLU A 188 -8.28 2.44 1.24
C GLU A 188 -7.44 1.24 1.70
N VAL A 189 -6.88 0.49 0.75
CA VAL A 189 -5.98 -0.64 1.02
C VAL A 189 -4.67 -0.41 0.28
N LEU A 190 -3.57 -0.43 1.02
CA LEU A 190 -2.21 -0.55 0.51
C LEU A 190 -1.80 -2.00 0.67
N LEU A 191 -1.62 -2.71 -0.43
CA LEU A 191 -1.21 -4.10 -0.44
C LEU A 191 0.18 -4.18 -1.06
N THR A 192 1.14 -4.70 -0.31
CA THR A 192 2.52 -4.90 -0.77
C THR A 192 2.85 -6.39 -0.75
N PHE A 193 3.43 -6.91 -1.84
CA PHE A 193 3.90 -8.29 -1.89
C PHE A 193 5.02 -8.49 -2.92
N MET A 194 5.81 -9.54 -2.71
CA MET A 194 6.82 -10.00 -3.65
C MET A 194 6.19 -10.55 -4.93
N ILE A 195 6.71 -10.20 -6.12
CA ILE A 195 6.14 -10.69 -7.38
C ILE A 195 6.14 -12.23 -7.47
N GLU A 196 7.22 -12.88 -7.04
CA GLU A 196 7.31 -14.36 -7.01
C GLU A 196 6.19 -14.99 -6.19
N SER A 197 5.82 -14.35 -5.08
CA SER A 197 4.73 -14.80 -4.22
C SER A 197 3.37 -14.61 -4.88
N MET A 198 3.21 -13.64 -5.77
CA MET A 198 2.02 -13.51 -6.60
C MET A 198 1.94 -14.61 -7.66
N LEU A 199 3.03 -14.90 -8.36
CA LEU A 199 3.01 -15.97 -9.37
C LEU A 199 2.62 -17.30 -8.74
N ALA A 200 3.16 -17.59 -7.55
CA ALA A 200 2.80 -18.77 -6.81
C ALA A 200 1.34 -18.74 -6.32
N TYR A 201 0.81 -17.57 -5.95
CA TYR A 201 -0.60 -17.40 -5.63
C TYR A 201 -1.52 -17.64 -6.84
N LEU A 202 -1.06 -17.24 -8.03
CA LEU A 202 -1.74 -17.44 -9.29
C LEU A 202 -1.56 -18.85 -9.86
N SER A 203 -0.64 -19.63 -9.30
CA SER A 203 -0.35 -21.00 -9.72
C SER A 203 -1.62 -21.87 -9.61
N PRO A 204 -1.87 -22.76 -10.59
CA PRO A 204 -3.09 -23.55 -10.70
C PRO A 204 -3.15 -24.75 -9.75
N ASN A 205 -2.54 -24.66 -8.57
CA ASN A 205 -2.78 -25.64 -7.53
C ASN A 205 -4.26 -25.51 -7.10
N LYS A 206 -5.08 -26.48 -7.53
CA LYS A 206 -6.56 -26.48 -7.45
C LYS A 206 -7.12 -26.22 -6.04
N ASN A 207 -6.29 -26.38 -5.00
CA ASN A 207 -6.67 -26.17 -3.60
C ASN A 207 -6.37 -24.75 -3.08
N ALA A 208 -5.45 -24.01 -3.72
CA ALA A 208 -4.98 -22.69 -3.25
C ALA A 208 -5.53 -21.51 -4.08
N SER A 209 -5.62 -21.66 -5.41
CA SER A 209 -6.18 -20.62 -6.28
C SER A 209 -7.64 -20.89 -6.60
N ARG A 210 -8.56 -20.22 -5.89
CA ARG A 210 -10.02 -20.32 -6.09
C ARG A 210 -10.55 -19.42 -7.20
N VAL A 211 -9.68 -18.91 -8.10
CA VAL A 211 -10.10 -17.96 -9.14
C VAL A 211 -10.11 -18.63 -10.53
N PRO A 212 -11.21 -18.53 -11.29
CA PRO A 212 -11.26 -18.97 -12.68
C PRO A 212 -10.41 -18.04 -13.56
N LEU A 213 -9.10 -18.31 -13.64
CA LEU A 213 -8.24 -17.84 -14.74
C LEU A 213 -8.66 -18.51 -16.06
N GLU A 214 -8.66 -17.77 -17.16
CA GLU A 214 -8.82 -18.34 -18.51
C GLU A 214 -7.74 -19.39 -18.78
N LEU A 215 -8.10 -20.46 -19.51
CA LEU A 215 -7.24 -21.63 -19.71
C LEU A 215 -5.87 -21.26 -20.32
N GLU A 216 -5.87 -20.29 -21.23
CA GLU A 216 -4.66 -19.78 -21.89
C GLU A 216 -3.73 -19.05 -20.90
N MET A 217 -4.29 -18.26 -19.98
CA MET A 217 -3.53 -17.60 -18.91
C MET A 217 -2.95 -18.61 -17.93
N ARG A 218 -3.70 -19.67 -17.59
CA ARG A 218 -3.21 -20.75 -16.71
C ARG A 218 -2.01 -21.48 -17.30
N GLN A 219 -2.09 -21.86 -18.57
CA GLN A 219 -1.00 -22.52 -19.28
C GLN A 219 0.25 -21.63 -19.38
N LYS A 220 0.06 -20.31 -19.59
CA LYS A 220 1.14 -19.32 -19.56
C LYS A 220 1.77 -19.24 -18.15
N ILE A 221 0.98 -19.09 -17.09
CA ILE A 221 1.49 -19.05 -15.69
C ILE A 221 2.29 -20.32 -15.34
N ASP A 222 1.81 -21.50 -15.73
CA ASP A 222 2.52 -22.77 -15.50
C ASP A 222 3.87 -22.82 -16.22
N SER A 223 3.91 -22.43 -17.50
CA SER A 223 5.15 -22.39 -18.27
C SER A 223 6.19 -21.42 -17.67
N LEU A 224 5.72 -20.35 -17.03
CA LEU A 224 6.54 -19.30 -16.41
C LEU A 224 7.09 -19.71 -15.05
N LEU A 225 6.29 -20.39 -14.22
CA LEU A 225 6.73 -20.91 -12.91
C LEU A 225 7.83 -21.98 -13.04
N THR A 226 7.80 -22.73 -14.15
CA THR A 226 8.73 -23.84 -14.42
C THR A 226 10.10 -23.36 -14.90
N ASN A 227 10.20 -22.14 -15.48
CA ASN A 227 11.42 -21.55 -16.06
C ASN A 227 11.80 -20.21 -15.39
N SER A 228 11.52 -20.08 -14.10
CA SER A 228 11.51 -18.80 -13.36
C SER A 228 12.85 -18.07 -13.38
N ASP A 229 13.99 -18.75 -13.20
CA ASP A 229 15.29 -18.08 -13.10
C ASP A 229 15.76 -17.39 -14.41
N GLU A 230 15.34 -17.86 -15.60
CA GLU A 230 15.71 -17.26 -16.90
C GLU A 230 14.74 -16.16 -17.37
N LEU A 231 13.46 -16.23 -16.97
CA LEU A 231 12.40 -15.34 -17.47
C LEU A 231 12.11 -14.15 -16.54
N LEU A 232 12.39 -14.28 -15.24
CA LEU A 232 12.30 -13.18 -14.27
C LEU A 232 13.22 -12.02 -14.62
N GLY A 233 14.25 -12.19 -15.45
CA GLY A 233 15.13 -11.09 -15.89
C GLY A 233 14.52 -10.18 -16.97
N LYS A 234 13.52 -10.64 -17.73
CA LYS A 234 13.08 -9.96 -18.97
C LYS A 234 12.03 -8.87 -18.71
N PRO A 235 12.14 -7.68 -19.34
CA PRO A 235 11.15 -6.61 -19.25
C PRO A 235 9.75 -7.03 -19.74
N GLU A 236 9.66 -7.83 -20.82
CA GLU A 236 8.38 -8.31 -21.35
C GLU A 236 7.58 -9.11 -20.30
N TRP A 237 8.28 -9.83 -19.42
CA TRP A 237 7.67 -10.64 -18.37
C TRP A 237 7.05 -9.79 -17.24
N LEU A 238 7.63 -8.64 -16.92
CA LEU A 238 7.04 -7.71 -15.93
C LEU A 238 5.66 -7.24 -16.38
N GLY A 239 5.55 -6.85 -17.66
CA GLY A 239 4.28 -6.43 -18.25
C GLY A 239 3.22 -7.52 -18.16
N GLU A 240 3.56 -8.77 -18.47
CA GLU A 240 2.62 -9.90 -18.37
C GLU A 240 2.21 -10.22 -16.94
N ALA A 241 3.15 -10.22 -16.00
CA ALA A 241 2.86 -10.44 -14.60
C ALA A 241 1.94 -9.32 -14.05
N GLU A 242 2.18 -8.08 -14.47
CA GLU A 242 1.38 -6.90 -14.11
C GLU A 242 -0.04 -6.99 -14.69
N LYS A 243 -0.18 -7.45 -15.95
CA LYS A 243 -1.48 -7.77 -16.57
C LYS A 243 -2.27 -8.75 -15.71
N ILE A 244 -1.64 -9.82 -15.23
CA ILE A 244 -2.32 -10.83 -14.40
C ILE A 244 -2.70 -10.23 -13.03
N ALA A 245 -1.79 -9.47 -12.38
CA ALA A 245 -2.07 -8.79 -11.11
C ALA A 245 -3.31 -7.91 -11.24
N TYR A 246 -3.27 -7.04 -12.25
CA TYR A 246 -4.32 -6.10 -12.54
C TYR A 246 -5.62 -6.82 -12.87
N PHE A 247 -5.62 -7.83 -13.74
CA PHE A 247 -6.86 -8.53 -14.10
C PHE A 247 -7.53 -9.22 -12.90
N HIS A 248 -6.74 -9.81 -11.99
CA HIS A 248 -7.26 -10.43 -10.78
C HIS A 248 -7.80 -9.43 -9.77
N LEU A 249 -7.18 -8.26 -9.69
CA LEU A 249 -7.40 -7.31 -8.61
C LEU A 249 -8.25 -6.11 -9.03
N LYS A 250 -8.41 -5.82 -10.32
CA LYS A 250 -9.21 -4.69 -10.86
C LYS A 250 -10.65 -4.69 -10.36
N GLY A 251 -11.22 -5.87 -10.12
CA GLY A 251 -12.57 -6.02 -9.57
C GLY A 251 -12.67 -5.81 -8.06
N CYS A 252 -11.58 -5.44 -7.38
CA CYS A 252 -11.58 -5.27 -5.92
C CYS A 252 -12.02 -3.87 -5.47
N ALA A 253 -11.89 -2.87 -6.32
CA ALA A 253 -12.21 -1.48 -6.00
C ALA A 253 -12.57 -0.69 -7.27
N THR A 254 -13.19 0.48 -7.11
CA THR A 254 -13.45 1.39 -8.24
C THR A 254 -12.14 1.88 -8.87
N TYR A 255 -11.15 2.15 -8.03
CA TYR A 255 -9.81 2.55 -8.45
C TYR A 255 -8.80 1.54 -7.92
N VAL A 256 -8.06 0.93 -8.85
CA VAL A 256 -6.95 0.04 -8.57
C VAL A 256 -5.72 0.60 -9.26
N SER A 257 -4.70 0.91 -8.48
CA SER A 257 -3.44 1.47 -8.98
C SER A 257 -2.33 0.46 -8.71
N PRO A 258 -1.97 -0.38 -9.70
CA PRO A 258 -0.78 -1.19 -9.62
C PRO A 258 0.47 -0.33 -9.82
N PHE A 259 1.51 -0.62 -9.06
CA PHE A 259 2.82 -0.01 -9.25
C PHE A 259 3.94 -0.99 -8.97
N SER A 260 4.95 -1.00 -9.84
CA SER A 260 6.15 -1.81 -9.67
C SER A 260 7.35 -0.93 -9.30
N ILE A 261 8.10 -1.31 -8.27
CA ILE A 261 9.40 -0.69 -8.00
C ILE A 261 10.45 -1.48 -8.75
N ASN A 262 11.12 -0.82 -9.70
CA ASN A 262 12.19 -1.42 -10.49
C ASN A 262 13.54 -1.11 -9.84
N ASN A 263 14.27 -2.14 -9.43
CA ASN A 263 15.63 -2.03 -8.92
C ASN A 263 16.61 -2.65 -9.93
N PRO A 264 17.70 -1.96 -10.31
CA PRO A 264 18.78 -2.52 -11.15
C PRO A 264 19.34 -3.87 -10.67
N ALA A 265 19.24 -4.17 -9.36
CA ALA A 265 19.67 -5.44 -8.77
C ALA A 265 18.65 -6.59 -8.87
N GLY A 266 17.52 -6.41 -9.55
CA GLY A 266 16.58 -7.49 -9.93
C GLY A 266 15.39 -7.73 -9.01
N TRP A 267 15.29 -7.07 -7.84
CA TRP A 267 14.17 -7.24 -6.90
C TRP A 267 12.92 -6.50 -7.37
N ARG A 268 11.75 -7.16 -7.30
CA ARG A 268 10.48 -6.59 -7.77
C ARG A 268 9.39 -6.79 -6.72
N TYR A 269 8.91 -5.68 -6.18
CA TYR A 269 7.72 -5.62 -5.34
C TYR A 269 6.59 -4.98 -6.12
N TRP A 270 5.37 -5.48 -5.91
CA TRP A 270 4.18 -4.74 -6.29
C TRP A 270 3.58 -4.03 -5.11
N PHE A 271 3.28 -2.77 -5.36
CA PHE A 271 2.49 -1.91 -4.52
C PHE A 271 1.15 -1.72 -5.20
N MET A 272 0.11 -2.21 -4.57
CA MET A 272 -1.25 -2.11 -5.07
C MET A 272 -2.03 -1.19 -4.15
N HIS A 273 -2.62 -0.14 -4.71
CA HIS A 273 -3.56 0.70 -3.99
C HIS A 273 -4.98 0.45 -4.46
N PHE A 274 -5.89 0.29 -3.50
CA PHE A 274 -7.32 0.09 -3.74
C PHE A 274 -8.10 1.19 -3.04
N ALA A 275 -8.93 1.91 -3.80
CA ALA A 275 -9.78 2.96 -3.25
C ALA A 275 -11.08 3.13 -4.05
N ASN A 276 -12.09 3.73 -3.43
CA ASN A 276 -13.31 4.18 -4.12
C ASN A 276 -13.34 5.69 -4.41
N SER A 277 -12.27 6.41 -4.06
CA SER A 277 -12.14 7.85 -4.29
C SER A 277 -11.11 8.16 -5.36
N TYR A 278 -11.49 8.93 -6.38
CA TYR A 278 -10.56 9.38 -7.41
C TYR A 278 -9.43 10.23 -6.81
N ARG A 279 -9.74 10.98 -5.74
CA ARG A 279 -8.76 11.82 -5.05
C ARG A 279 -7.73 10.97 -4.31
N ALA A 280 -8.12 9.83 -3.75
CA ALA A 280 -7.19 8.89 -3.14
C ALA A 280 -6.25 8.29 -4.19
N ARG A 281 -6.79 7.87 -5.35
CA ARG A 281 -5.99 7.42 -6.50
C ARG A 281 -4.98 8.48 -6.94
N GLN A 282 -5.43 9.74 -7.06
CA GLN A 282 -4.56 10.84 -7.45
C GLN A 282 -3.41 11.03 -6.47
N VAL A 283 -3.70 11.12 -5.16
CA VAL A 283 -2.66 11.29 -4.13
C VAL A 283 -1.65 10.15 -4.16
N TYR A 284 -2.12 8.91 -4.31
CA TYR A 284 -1.24 7.75 -4.40
C TYR A 284 -0.30 7.83 -5.61
N ASN A 285 -0.87 8.15 -6.78
CA ASN A 285 -0.10 8.28 -8.01
C ASN A 285 0.89 9.46 -7.93
N ASP A 286 0.49 10.61 -7.39
CA ASP A 286 1.35 11.78 -7.23
C ASP A 286 2.58 11.46 -6.35
N VAL A 287 2.37 10.71 -5.25
CA VAL A 287 3.46 10.29 -4.35
C VAL A 287 4.42 9.37 -5.07
N LEU A 288 3.92 8.40 -5.83
CA LEU A 288 4.77 7.55 -6.65
C LEU A 288 5.52 8.40 -7.67
N HIS A 289 4.85 9.19 -8.51
CA HIS A 289 5.49 10.00 -9.56
C HIS A 289 6.47 11.07 -9.07
N SER A 290 6.45 11.45 -7.80
CA SER A 290 7.41 12.41 -7.23
C SER A 290 8.83 11.84 -7.06
N ASP A 291 9.00 10.54 -7.26
CA ASP A 291 10.21 9.80 -6.92
C ASP A 291 10.84 9.19 -8.20
N ASP A 292 11.41 10.10 -9.00
CA ASP A 292 11.87 9.94 -10.40
C ASP A 292 13.00 8.90 -10.61
N ALA A 293 13.63 8.36 -9.57
CA ALA A 293 14.92 7.65 -9.71
C ALA A 293 14.83 6.10 -9.82
N SER A 294 13.69 5.47 -9.51
CA SER A 294 13.61 3.99 -9.42
C SER A 294 12.28 3.39 -9.87
N GLN A 295 11.60 4.06 -10.78
CA GLN A 295 10.16 3.88 -11.01
C GLN A 295 9.85 3.54 -12.45
N ALA A 296 8.98 2.53 -12.63
CA ALA A 296 8.62 2.03 -13.94
C ALA A 296 7.22 1.39 -13.92
N HIS A 297 6.43 1.68 -14.95
CA HIS A 297 5.16 1.00 -15.19
C HIS A 297 5.06 0.62 -16.68
N PHE A 298 4.39 -0.48 -16.98
CA PHE A 298 4.14 -0.91 -18.36
C PHE A 298 2.77 -0.43 -18.85
N GLY A 299 2.78 0.55 -19.75
CA GLY A 299 1.55 1.02 -20.41
C GLY A 299 1.79 2.22 -21.31
N ARG A 300 0.76 2.63 -22.04
CA ARG A 300 0.84 3.71 -23.02
C ARG A 300 0.96 5.08 -22.33
N PRO A 301 1.72 6.06 -22.85
CA PRO A 301 1.57 7.46 -22.42
C PRO A 301 0.12 7.97 -22.62
N GLY A 302 -0.44 8.77 -21.71
CA GLY A 302 -1.75 9.45 -21.89
C GLY A 302 -2.83 9.14 -20.83
N LEU A 303 -4.11 9.39 -21.15
CA LEU A 303 -5.27 9.16 -20.26
C LEU A 303 -5.49 7.67 -19.95
N ASN A 304 -5.10 6.82 -20.90
CA ASN A 304 -5.20 5.38 -20.82
C ASN A 304 -3.90 4.72 -20.33
N MET A 305 -3.09 5.45 -19.56
CA MET A 305 -1.79 4.95 -19.12
C MET A 305 -1.88 3.68 -18.30
N LEU A 306 -2.94 3.52 -17.50
CA LEU A 306 -3.18 2.33 -16.69
C LEU A 306 -4.21 1.36 -17.34
N SER A 307 -4.70 1.65 -18.55
CA SER A 307 -5.58 0.76 -19.30
C SER A 307 -4.79 0.05 -20.38
N TYR A 308 -4.77 -1.27 -20.28
CA TYR A 308 -4.11 -2.12 -21.26
C TYR A 308 -4.88 -2.12 -22.59
N ASP A 309 -4.15 -1.94 -23.70
CA ASP A 309 -4.61 -2.13 -25.07
C ASP A 309 -3.67 -3.13 -25.78
N PRO A 310 -4.16 -4.32 -26.19
CA PRO A 310 -3.36 -5.35 -26.85
C PRO A 310 -2.76 -4.94 -28.20
N GLN A 311 -3.15 -3.79 -28.77
CA GLN A 311 -2.55 -3.26 -30.00
C GLN A 311 -1.36 -2.32 -29.73
N ASN A 312 -1.17 -1.86 -28.49
CA ASN A 312 -0.16 -0.89 -28.10
C ASN A 312 0.82 -1.50 -27.08
N ASP A 313 1.57 -2.52 -27.50
CA ASP A 313 2.60 -3.16 -26.68
C ASP A 313 3.85 -2.26 -26.51
N GLY A 314 4.40 -2.25 -25.29
CA GLY A 314 5.86 -2.44 -25.16
C GLY A 314 6.76 -1.32 -24.66
N GLN A 315 6.28 -0.22 -24.06
CA GLN A 315 7.20 0.77 -23.47
C GLN A 315 7.07 0.90 -21.94
N LEU A 316 8.23 0.80 -21.30
CA LEU A 316 8.42 1.08 -19.88
C LEU A 316 8.29 2.59 -19.66
N TYR A 317 7.20 3.02 -19.05
CA TYR A 317 7.01 4.42 -18.69
C TYR A 317 7.74 4.69 -17.37
N LEU A 318 8.86 5.40 -17.46
CA LEU A 318 9.82 5.66 -16.38
C LEU A 318 9.55 6.93 -15.56
N PHE A 319 8.44 7.64 -15.82
CA PHE A 319 8.04 8.91 -15.17
C PHE A 319 9.06 10.05 -15.22
N ASN A 320 10.19 9.86 -15.90
CA ASN A 320 11.21 10.87 -16.17
C ASN A 320 10.71 11.97 -17.14
N ALA A 321 11.52 13.01 -17.32
CA ALA A 321 11.16 14.16 -18.17
C ALA A 321 10.76 13.75 -19.61
N ASP A 322 11.47 12.79 -20.20
CA ASP A 322 11.20 12.33 -21.57
C ASP A 322 9.86 11.61 -21.69
N THR A 323 9.55 10.72 -20.74
CA THR A 323 8.27 10.01 -20.73
C THR A 323 7.10 10.93 -20.40
N ARG A 324 7.28 11.95 -19.54
CA ARG A 324 6.27 13.01 -19.31
C ARG A 324 5.95 13.81 -20.56
N GLN A 325 6.94 14.08 -21.39
CA GLN A 325 6.72 14.75 -22.67
C GLN A 325 5.89 13.87 -23.63
N LEU A 326 6.21 12.58 -23.71
CA LEU A 326 5.43 11.60 -24.49
C LEU A 326 3.97 11.48 -23.98
N ALA A 327 3.74 11.51 -22.67
CA ALA A 327 2.39 11.54 -22.10
C ALA A 327 1.62 12.80 -22.52
N LYS A 328 2.27 13.97 -22.47
CA LYS A 328 1.65 15.22 -22.90
C LYS A 328 1.29 15.20 -24.39
N GLU A 329 2.13 14.59 -25.21
CA GLU A 329 1.87 14.41 -26.64
C GLU A 329 0.67 13.47 -26.88
N ALA A 330 0.62 12.34 -26.18
CA ALA A 330 -0.49 11.40 -26.27
C ALA A 330 -1.85 11.99 -25.82
N LEU A 331 -1.85 12.97 -24.91
CA LEU A 331 -3.07 13.66 -24.50
C LEU A 331 -3.76 14.42 -25.64
N TYR A 332 -3.02 14.85 -26.67
CA TYR A 332 -3.62 15.52 -27.84
C TYR A 332 -4.52 14.59 -28.68
N ASP A 333 -4.31 13.28 -28.56
CA ASP A 333 -5.08 12.25 -29.27
C ASP A 333 -6.11 11.59 -28.34
N ASP A 334 -5.83 11.52 -27.04
CA ASP A 334 -6.74 10.92 -26.06
C ASP A 334 -7.91 11.83 -25.67
N ILE A 335 -7.73 13.15 -25.74
CA ILE A 335 -8.80 14.11 -25.46
C ILE A 335 -9.58 14.35 -26.76
N PRO A 336 -10.90 14.05 -26.80
CA PRO A 336 -11.71 14.25 -27.99
C PRO A 336 -11.60 15.69 -28.48
N ARG A 337 -11.20 15.86 -29.74
CA ARG A 337 -11.25 17.16 -30.42
C ARG A 337 -12.70 17.36 -30.88
N PHE A 338 -13.40 18.27 -30.21
CA PHE A 338 -14.74 18.69 -30.60
C PHE A 338 -14.72 19.57 -31.84
#